data_AF-A0A3M7BK03-F1
#
_entry.id   AF-A0A3M7BK03-F1
#
_cell.length_a   1.000
_cell.length_b   1.000
_cell.length_c   1.000
_cell.angle_alpha   90.00
_cell.angle_beta   90.00
_cell.angle_gamma   90.00
#
_symmetry.space_group_name_H-M   'P 1'
#
loop_
_entity.id
_entity.type
_entity.pdbx_description
1 polymer ?
#
loop_
_entity_poly.entity_id
_entity_poly.type
_entity_poly.pdbx_seq_one_letter_code
_entity_poly.pdbx_strand_id
1 'polypeptide(L)'
;PPGGPATAIRRKAAADRADKVANARPSSTRAAGAGGSSSTMLRLYTDESPGLKVDPFVVMVLSIGFIISVVALHILAKLTKRFSS
;
A
#
# COMPACT_ATOMS: atom_id res chain seq x y z
N PRO A 1 -37.45 13.41 -7.37
CA PRO A 1 -37.29 12.73 -6.07
C PRO A 1 -36.26 11.58 -6.16
N PRO A 2 -35.28 11.52 -5.25
CA PRO A 2 -34.26 10.47 -5.27
C PRO A 2 -34.92 9.13 -4.99
N GLY A 3 -34.51 8.09 -5.74
CA GLY A 3 -35.15 6.78 -5.74
C GLY A 3 -35.36 6.22 -4.33
N GLY A 4 -36.54 5.63 -4.12
CA GLY A 4 -37.00 5.14 -2.82
C GLY A 4 -36.09 4.09 -2.18
N PRO A 5 -36.41 3.64 -0.96
CA PRO A 5 -35.54 2.77 -0.15
C PRO A 5 -35.11 1.48 -0.87
N ALA A 6 -35.95 0.95 -1.77
CA ALA A 6 -35.63 -0.20 -2.61
C ALA A 6 -34.43 0.03 -3.56
N THR A 7 -34.26 1.26 -4.07
CA THR A 7 -33.16 1.62 -4.97
C THR A 7 -31.84 1.81 -4.22
N ALA A 8 -31.90 2.27 -2.97
CA ALA A 8 -30.74 2.37 -2.08
C ALA A 8 -30.24 0.99 -1.65
N ILE A 9 -31.16 0.07 -1.32
CA ILE A 9 -30.82 -1.32 -0.94
C ILE A 9 -30.17 -2.07 -2.11
N ARG A 10 -30.67 -1.91 -3.35
CA ARG A 10 -30.06 -2.52 -4.54
C ARG A 10 -28.66 -1.98 -4.84
N ARG A 11 -28.44 -0.67 -4.65
CA ARG A 11 -27.11 -0.06 -4.81
C ARG A 11 -26.12 -0.56 -3.75
N LYS A 12 -26.57 -0.68 -2.49
CA LYS A 12 -25.75 -1.22 -1.42
C LYS A 12 -25.39 -2.70 -1.67
N ALA A 13 -26.36 -3.51 -2.08
CA ALA A 13 -26.11 -4.91 -2.43
C ALA A 13 -25.19 -5.07 -3.65
N ALA A 14 -25.22 -4.15 -4.61
CA ALA A 14 -24.30 -4.13 -5.75
C ALA A 14 -22.87 -3.74 -5.33
N ALA A 15 -22.73 -2.75 -4.44
CA ALA A 15 -21.44 -2.38 -3.86
C ALA A 15 -20.85 -3.52 -3.01
N ASP A 16 -21.65 -4.13 -2.14
CA ASP A 16 -21.23 -5.27 -1.32
C ASP A 16 -20.79 -6.46 -2.18
N ARG A 17 -21.43 -6.68 -3.35
CA ARG A 17 -21.01 -7.70 -4.31
C ARG A 17 -19.71 -7.33 -5.02
N ALA A 18 -19.54 -6.05 -5.39
CA ALA A 18 -18.30 -5.57 -6.00
C ALA A 18 -17.11 -5.70 -5.04
N ASP A 19 -17.31 -5.37 -3.76
CA ASP A 19 -16.29 -5.49 -2.71
C ASP A 19 -15.97 -6.97 -2.41
N LYS A 20 -16.98 -7.85 -2.40
CA LYS A 20 -16.77 -9.30 -2.28
C LYS A 20 -15.99 -9.87 -3.45
N VAL A 21 -16.25 -9.40 -4.68
CA VAL A 21 -15.50 -9.83 -5.88
C VAL A 21 -14.08 -9.25 -5.88
N ALA A 22 -13.89 -8.02 -5.41
CA ALA A 22 -12.58 -7.40 -5.27
C ALA A 22 -11.69 -8.08 -4.21
N ASN A 23 -12.29 -8.53 -3.10
CA ASN A 23 -11.59 -9.26 -2.04
C ASN A 23 -11.56 -10.79 -2.24
N ALA A 24 -12.27 -11.33 -3.23
CA ALA A 24 -12.23 -12.74 -3.55
C ALA A 24 -10.90 -13.05 -4.26
N ARG A 25 -10.03 -13.80 -3.59
CA ARG A 25 -8.84 -14.39 -4.24
C ARG A 25 -9.33 -15.33 -5.36
N PRO A 26 -8.92 -15.13 -6.62
CA PRO A 26 -9.36 -16.00 -7.71
C PRO A 26 -8.83 -17.42 -7.48
N SER A 27 -9.74 -18.41 -7.43
CA SER A 27 -9.38 -19.82 -7.26
C SER A 27 -8.65 -20.41 -8.48
N SER A 28 -8.61 -19.71 -9.62
CA SER A 28 -7.85 -20.07 -10.81
C SER A 28 -7.65 -18.89 -11.77
N THR A 29 -6.59 -18.96 -12.59
CA THR A 29 -6.24 -17.94 -13.61
C THR A 29 -7.36 -17.66 -14.61
N ARG A 30 -8.20 -18.66 -14.91
CA ARG A 30 -9.35 -18.52 -15.81
C ARG A 30 -10.51 -17.76 -15.17
N ALA A 31 -10.69 -17.89 -13.85
CA ALA A 31 -11.76 -17.20 -13.11
C ALA A 31 -11.48 -15.69 -12.95
N ALA A 32 -10.23 -15.26 -13.03
CA ALA A 32 -9.85 -13.85 -12.99
C ALA A 32 -10.27 -13.06 -14.25
N GLY A 33 -10.67 -13.74 -15.34
CA GLY A 33 -10.99 -13.11 -16.62
C GLY A 33 -12.49 -13.03 -16.98
N ALA A 34 -13.40 -13.59 -16.18
CA ALA A 34 -14.77 -13.88 -16.61
C ALA A 34 -15.82 -12.78 -16.33
N GLY A 35 -15.43 -11.53 -16.03
CA GLY A 35 -16.42 -10.48 -15.75
C GLY A 35 -15.93 -9.06 -15.50
N GLY A 36 -14.76 -8.66 -15.98
CA GLY A 36 -14.11 -7.42 -15.51
C GLY A 36 -13.40 -6.55 -16.55
N SER A 37 -13.50 -6.84 -17.86
CA SER A 37 -12.62 -6.21 -18.86
C SER A 37 -12.63 -4.68 -18.89
N SER A 38 -13.74 -4.00 -18.57
CA SER A 38 -13.73 -2.52 -18.52
C SER A 38 -12.90 -1.94 -17.37
N SER A 39 -12.74 -2.68 -16.28
CA SER A 39 -11.92 -2.26 -15.12
C SER A 39 -10.45 -2.67 -15.23
N THR A 40 -10.14 -3.63 -16.11
CA THR A 40 -8.76 -4.05 -16.43
C THR A 40 -8.19 -3.25 -17.60
N MET A 41 -9.02 -2.79 -18.55
CA MET A 41 -8.57 -1.98 -19.69
C MET A 41 -8.07 -0.60 -19.28
N LEU A 42 -8.72 0.02 -18.28
CA LEU A 42 -8.24 1.27 -17.68
C LEU A 42 -6.98 1.06 -16.84
N ARG A 43 -6.74 -0.16 -16.35
CA ARG A 43 -5.52 -0.49 -15.59
C ARG A 43 -4.27 -0.53 -16.46
N LEU A 44 -4.40 -0.84 -17.74
CA LEU A 44 -3.26 -0.85 -18.67
C LEU A 44 -2.69 0.55 -18.97
N TYR A 45 -3.45 1.62 -18.68
CA TYR A 45 -2.99 3.01 -18.76
C TYR A 45 -2.84 3.69 -17.39
N THR A 46 -3.17 3.00 -16.28
CA THR A 46 -2.96 3.48 -14.91
C THR A 46 -1.89 2.66 -14.17
N ASP A 47 -1.31 1.65 -14.81
CA ASP A 47 -0.19 0.85 -14.30
C ASP A 47 1.15 1.46 -14.74
N GLU A 48 1.23 2.80 -14.68
CA GLU A 48 2.50 3.45 -14.37
C GLU A 48 2.88 2.94 -12.98
N SER A 49 3.62 1.82 -12.98
CA SER A 49 4.17 1.10 -11.83
C SER A 49 4.06 1.94 -10.57
N PRO A 50 3.22 1.61 -9.57
CA PRO A 50 3.06 2.43 -8.38
C PRO A 50 4.43 2.54 -7.73
N GLY A 51 5.15 3.62 -8.10
CA GLY A 51 6.54 3.80 -7.75
C GLY A 51 6.63 3.72 -6.24
N LEU A 52 7.73 3.17 -5.73
CA LEU A 52 7.95 2.96 -4.30
C LEU A 52 7.49 4.19 -3.52
N LYS A 53 6.29 4.13 -2.94
CA LYS A 53 5.67 5.26 -2.26
C LYS A 53 6.32 5.35 -0.90
N VAL A 54 7.31 6.21 -0.79
CA VAL A 54 7.95 6.49 0.49
C VAL A 54 7.14 7.59 1.16
N ASP A 55 6.55 7.26 2.30
CA ASP A 55 5.81 8.23 3.09
C ASP A 55 6.79 9.27 3.68
N PRO A 56 6.47 10.58 3.64
CA PRO A 56 7.36 11.62 4.17
C PRO A 56 7.77 11.39 5.63
N PHE A 57 6.90 10.77 6.43
CA PHE A 57 7.21 10.43 7.82
C PHE A 57 8.31 9.36 7.92
N VAL A 58 8.29 8.35 7.04
CA VAL A 58 9.33 7.30 7.00
C VAL A 58 10.68 7.91 6.69
N VAL A 59 10.73 8.88 5.77
CA VAL A 59 11.97 9.63 5.45
C VAL A 59 12.49 10.36 6.69
N MET A 60 11.61 11.07 7.42
CA MET A 60 11.98 11.79 8.63
C MET A 60 12.59 10.87 9.70
N VAL A 61 11.97 9.71 9.95
CA VAL A 61 12.46 8.73 10.93
C VAL A 61 13.81 8.15 10.50
N LEU A 62 13.97 7.81 9.21
CA LEU A 62 15.22 7.28 8.67
C LEU A 62 16.39 8.27 8.82
N SER A 63 16.14 9.55 8.54
CA SER A 63 17.15 10.61 8.71
C SER A 63 17.59 10.77 10.16
N ILE A 64 16.64 10.81 11.11
CA ILE A 64 16.95 10.93 12.54
C ILE A 64 17.72 9.70 13.03
N GLY A 65 17.28 8.49 12.64
CA GLY A 65 17.96 7.24 12.98
C GLY A 65 19.39 7.17 12.44
N PHE A 66 19.62 7.65 11.22
CA PHE A 66 20.96 7.71 10.63
C PHE A 66 21.92 8.62 11.42
N ILE A 67 21.48 9.83 11.80
CA ILE A 67 22.29 10.77 12.59
C ILE A 67 22.67 10.13 13.94
N ILE A 68 21.70 9.53 14.64
CA ILE A 68 21.93 8.87 15.93
C ILE A 68 22.93 7.72 15.78
N SER A 69 22.79 6.89 14.74
CA SER A 69 23.69 5.77 14.46
C SER A 69 25.15 6.22 14.27
N VAL A 70 25.37 7.28 13.49
CA VAL A 70 26.71 7.84 13.27
C VAL A 70 27.31 8.37 14.58
N VAL A 71 26.53 9.06 15.40
CA VAL A 71 26.99 9.59 16.69
C VAL A 71 27.30 8.47 17.68
N ALA A 72 26.43 7.45 17.78
CA ALA A 72 26.66 6.29 18.62
C ALA A 72 27.96 5.57 18.22
N LEU A 73 28.16 5.32 16.92
CA LEU A 73 29.39 4.72 16.41
C LEU A 73 30.61 5.60 16.68
N HIS A 74 30.48 6.92 16.55
CA HIS A 74 31.57 7.85 16.83
C HIS A 74 32.00 7.80 18.30
N ILE A 75 31.04 7.74 19.22
CA ILE A 75 31.29 7.62 20.67
C ILE A 75 31.91 6.26 20.96
N LEU A 76 31.35 5.17 20.43
CA LEU A 76 31.86 3.82 20.63
C LEU A 76 33.30 3.69 20.09
N ALA A 77 33.60 4.16 18.89
CA ALA A 77 34.95 4.14 18.33
C ALA A 77 35.93 4.92 19.20
N LYS A 78 35.51 6.06 19.76
CA LYS A 78 36.31 6.86 20.68
C LYS A 78 36.51 6.15 22.01
N LEU A 79 35.49 5.46 22.51
CA LEU A 79 35.53 4.71 23.76
C LEU A 79 36.45 3.48 23.63
N THR A 80 36.29 2.67 22.59
CA THR A 80 37.17 1.51 22.32
C THR A 80 38.62 1.95 22.10
N LYS A 81 38.85 3.08 21.44
CA LYS A 81 40.20 3.67 21.28
C LYS A 81 40.80 4.14 22.60
N ARG A 82 39.99 4.62 23.54
CA ARG A 82 40.45 5.07 24.88
C ARG A 82 40.72 3.90 25.83
N PHE A 83 40.00 2.79 25.69
CA PHE A 83 40.20 1.58 26.52
C PHE A 83 41.24 0.60 25.97
N SER A 84 41.58 0.70 24.68
CA SER A 84 42.66 -0.07 24.05
C SER A 84 44.00 0.69 24.04
N SER A 85 44.23 1.57 25.02
CA SER A 85 45.49 2.27 25.23
C SER A 85 45.94 2.16 26.68
#